data_AF-A0A9D2N7B7-F1
#
_entry.id   AF-A0A9D2N7B7-F1
#
_cell.length_a   1.000
_cell.length_b   1.000
_cell.length_c   1.000
_cell.angle_alpha   90.00
_cell.angle_beta   90.00
_cell.angle_gamma   90.00
#
_symmetry.space_group_name_H-M   'P 1'
#
loop_
_entity.id
_entity.type
_entity.pdbx_description
1 polymer ?
#
loop_
_entity_poly.entity_id
_entity_poly.type
_entity_poly.pdbx_seq_one_letter_code
_entity_poly.pdbx_strand_id
1 'polypeptide(L)' 'MDRFKKVYRQGTIEVLEIWVDTETGVNYLFHRNGNASGLTPLLDKDGKPVVSSGLSHK' A
#
# COMPACT_ATOMS: atom_id res chain seq x y z
N MET A 1 -3.44 14.29 -10.03
CA MET A 1 -3.47 14.03 -8.58
C MET A 1 -3.10 12.57 -8.39
N ASP A 2 -1.95 12.30 -7.78
CA ASP A 2 -1.48 10.93 -7.56
C ASP A 2 -1.99 10.42 -6.21
N ARG A 3 -3.28 10.04 -6.17
CA ARG A 3 -3.93 9.60 -4.92
C ARG A 3 -3.26 8.37 -4.31
N PHE A 4 -2.71 7.46 -5.10
CA PHE A 4 -2.04 6.28 -4.58
C PHE A 4 -0.54 6.34 -4.89
N LYS A 5 0.27 6.43 -3.84
CA LYS A 5 1.73 6.49 -3.95
C LYS A 5 2.35 5.18 -3.50
N LYS A 6 3.08 4.51 -4.38
CA LYS A 6 3.89 3.35 -4.00
C LYS A 6 5.07 3.78 -3.14
N VAL A 7 5.21 3.16 -1.96
CA VAL A 7 6.28 3.44 -0.98
C VAL A 7 7.20 2.26 -0.77
N TYR A 8 6.79 1.06 -1.18
CA TYR A 8 7.61 -0.14 -1.12
C TYR A 8 7.35 -1.04 -2.34
N ARG A 9 8.39 -1.75 -2.77
CA ARG A 9 8.31 -2.80 -3.78
C ARG A 9 9.37 -3.87 -3.51
N GLN A 10 8.96 -5.12 -3.62
CA GLN A 10 9.84 -6.28 -3.57
C GLN A 10 9.46 -7.27 -4.66
N GLY A 11 10.49 -7.89 -5.26
CA GLY A 11 10.34 -8.95 -6.24
C GLY A 11 10.04 -8.48 -7.67
N THR A 12 10.11 -9.44 -8.59
CA THR A 12 9.98 -9.21 -10.04
C THR A 12 8.97 -10.17 -10.68
N ILE A 13 9.04 -11.46 -10.35
CA ILE A 13 8.09 -12.50 -10.82
C ILE A 13 6.89 -12.55 -9.88
N GLU A 14 7.14 -12.86 -8.61
CA GLU A 14 6.23 -12.60 -7.50
C GLU A 14 6.53 -11.21 -6.96
N VAL A 15 5.51 -10.35 -6.91
CA VAL A 15 5.65 -8.93 -6.58
C VAL A 15 4.81 -8.62 -5.36
N LEU A 16 5.42 -7.92 -4.41
CA LEU A 16 4.78 -7.33 -3.24
C LEU A 16 5.03 -5.83 -3.23
N GLU A 17 3.99 -5.02 -3.06
CA GLU A 17 4.10 -3.57 -2.99
C GLU A 17 3.28 -3.02 -1.81
N ILE A 18 3.72 -1.88 -1.27
CA ILE A 18 2.93 -1.08 -0.33
C ILE A 18 2.58 0.25 -1.01
N TRP A 19 1.29 0.58 -0.98
CA TRP A 19 0.73 1.80 -1.53
C TRP A 19 0.09 2.64 -0.43
N VAL A 20 0.30 3.95 -0.45
CA VAL A 20 -0.34 4.90 0.48
C VAL A 20 -1.40 5.70 -0.29
N ASP A 21 -2.64 5.69 0.19
CA ASP A 21 -3.66 6.66 -0.21
C ASP A 21 -3.31 8.01 0.39
N THR A 22 -2.96 8.98 -0.46
CA THR A 22 -2.49 10.28 -0.05
C THR A 22 -3.57 11.18 0.54
N GLU A 23 -4.84 10.85 0.33
CA GLU A 23 -5.98 11.59 0.91
C GLU A 23 -6.30 11.12 2.33
N THR A 24 -6.20 9.81 2.58
CA THR A 24 -6.59 9.20 3.86
C THR A 24 -5.42 8.77 4.74
N GLY A 25 -4.22 8.64 4.16
CA GLY A 25 -3.04 8.06 4.80
C GLY A 25 -3.07 6.54 4.90
N VAL A 26 -4.14 5.86 4.48
CA VAL A 26 -4.27 4.40 4.61
C VAL A 26 -3.25 3.69 3.71
N ASN A 27 -2.60 2.68 4.28
CA ASN A 27 -1.63 1.83 3.59
C ASN A 27 -2.33 0.57 3.06
N TYR A 28 -1.96 0.16 1.86
CA TYR A 28 -2.47 -1.02 1.19
C TYR A 28 -1.33 -1.97 0.84
N LEU A 29 -1.56 -3.26 1.05
CA LEU A 29 -0.71 -4.34 0.57
C LEU A 29 -1.22 -4.81 -0.80
N PHE A 30 -0.37 -4.71 -1.80
CA PHE A 30 -0.59 -5.28 -3.12
C PHE A 30 0.29 -6.52 -3.29
N HIS A 31 -0.29 -7.61 -3.79
CA HIS A 31 0.45 -8.82 -4.14
C HIS A 31 0.05 -9.28 -5.54
N ARG A 32 1.04 -9.72 -6.32
CA ARG A 32 0.85 -10.30 -7.66
C ARG A 32 1.74 -11.52 -7.84
N ASN A 33 1.15 -12.59 -8.34
CA ASN A 33 1.89 -13.77 -8.80
C ASN A 33 1.28 -14.25 -10.14
N GLY A 34 2.08 -14.19 -11.21
CA GLY A 34 1.62 -14.47 -12.57
C GLY A 34 0.45 -13.55 -12.96
N ASN A 35 -0.68 -14.16 -13.33
CA ASN A 35 -1.90 -13.46 -13.78
C ASN A 35 -2.88 -13.14 -12.65
N ALA A 36 -2.56 -13.50 -11.40
CA ALA A 36 -3.37 -13.20 -10.23
C ALA A 36 -2.80 -12.01 -9.46
N SER A 37 -3.69 -11.17 -8.92
CA SER A 37 -3.31 -10.05 -8.04
C SER A 37 -4.42 -9.73 -7.04
N GLY A 38 -4.04 -9.12 -5.92
CA GLY A 38 -4.97 -8.63 -4.92
C GLY A 38 -4.47 -7.36 -4.23
N LEU A 39 -5.41 -6.57 -3.72
CA LEU A 39 -5.16 -5.38 -2.92
C LEU A 39 -6.02 -5.46 -1.65
N THR A 40 -5.40 -5.25 -0.51
CA THR A 40 -6.07 -5.22 0.81
C THR A 40 -5.50 -4.08 1.64
N PRO A 41 -6.25 -3.49 2.60
CA PRO A 41 -5.65 -2.69 3.64
C PRO A 41 -4.50 -3.46 4.31
N LEU A 42 -3.38 -2.79 4.54
CA LEU A 42 -2.32 -3.32 5.39
C LEU A 42 -2.79 -3.16 6.84
N LEU A 43 -2.94 -4.26 7.56
CA LEU A 43 -3.50 -4.25 8.92
C LEU A 43 -2.39 -4.26 9.98
N ASP A 44 -2.63 -3.55 11.08
CA ASP A 44 -1.82 -3.62 12.28
C ASP A 44 -2.19 -4.86 13.14
N LYS A 45 -1.53 -4.98 14.31
CA LYS A 45 -1.74 -6.08 15.26
C LYS A 45 -3.16 -6.18 15.82
N ASP A 46 -3.94 -5.10 15.75
CA ASP A 46 -5.31 -5.03 16.27
C ASP A 46 -6.35 -5.17 15.14
N GLY A 47 -5.90 -5.45 13.91
CA GLY A 47 -6.76 -5.60 12.74
C GLY A 47 -7.25 -4.28 12.15
N LYS A 48 -6.65 -3.14 12.52
CA LYS A 48 -7.00 -1.83 11.96
C LYS A 48 -6.08 -1.49 10.78
N PRO A 49 -6.55 -0.71 9.79
CA PRO A 49 -5.68 -0.23 8.73
C PRO A 49 -4.50 0.59 9.27
N VAL A 50 -3.31 0.31 8.77
CA VAL A 50 -2.11 1.12 9.02
C VAL A 50 -2.29 2.48 8.32
N VAL A 51 -2.11 3.56 9.08
CA VAL A 51 -2.23 4.94 8.59
C VAL A 51 -0.89 5.65 8.74
N SER A 52 -0.36 6.18 7.64
CA SER A 52 0.83 7.02 7.65
C SER A 52 0.44 8.48 7.90
N SER A 53 0.85 9.04 9.03
CA SER A 53 0.77 10.48 9.28
C SER A 53 1.92 11.19 8.56
N GLY A 54 1.64 11.99 7.52
CA GLY A 54 2.67 12.87 6.93
C GLY A 54 2.76 12.95 5.40
N LEU A 55 1.65 13.02 4.67
CA LEU A 55 1.65 13.66 3.34
C LEU A 55 1.21 15.13 3.43
N SER A 56 1.47 15.76 4.58
CA SER A 56 1.41 17.21 4.72
C SER A 56 2.53 17.82 3.86
N HIS A 57 2.11 18.43 2.74
CA HIS A 57 2.74 19.55 2.05
C HIS A 57 4.20 19.82 2.42
N LYS A 58 5.12 19.41 1.55
CA LYS A 58 6.24 20.28 1.19
C LYS A 58 5.89 21.01 -0.08
#